data_AF-A0A3C1C3R4-F1
#
_entry.id   AF-A0A3C1C3R4-F1
#
_cell.length_a   1.000
_cell.length_b   1.000
_cell.length_c   1.000
_cell.angle_alpha   90.00
_cell.angle_beta   90.00
_cell.angle_gamma   90.00
#
_symmetry.space_group_name_H-M   'P 1'
#
loop_
_entity.id
_entity.type
_entity.pdbx_description
1 polymer ?
#
loop_
_entity_poly.entity_id
_entity_poly.type
_entity_poly.pdbx_seq_one_letter_code
_entity_poly.pdbx_strand_id
1 'polypeptide(L)'
;MWRIPDTPRITVADFFEAGRVPLQLDWEADPEFAVGCEITEVALNRPGLALAGFLRYFANLRIQVLGLAEMTYLGSLPAAERTSRFRALGRVPAVVMSRGRHAPGYVRRLAEELRIPVMRTHLVTGHFMNAATVLLQNLTSPRIRVSGTMVEVNGVGVLLEGEPGIGKSEIALALIKRGHSLVADDTTVLTLDSTGVVHGGAVGITREHMEIRGLG
;
A
#
# COMPACT_ATOMS: atom_id res chain seq x y z
N MET A 1 24.46 5.71 -14.52
CA MET A 1 24.10 4.60 -13.61
C MET A 1 22.97 5.09 -12.72
N TRP A 2 21.80 4.46 -12.82
CA TRP A 2 20.61 4.83 -12.04
C TRP A 2 20.89 4.66 -10.55
N ARG A 3 20.49 5.63 -9.73
CA ARG A 3 20.54 5.50 -8.27
C ARG A 3 19.17 5.05 -7.77
N ILE A 4 19.16 4.09 -6.85
CA ILE A 4 17.94 3.68 -6.16
C ILE A 4 17.52 4.86 -5.27
N PRO A 5 16.33 5.44 -5.48
CA PRO A 5 15.84 6.55 -4.66
C PRO A 5 15.40 6.03 -3.29
N ASP A 6 15.30 6.95 -2.32
CA ASP A 6 14.75 6.62 -1.00
C ASP A 6 13.31 6.14 -1.10
N THR A 7 12.95 5.20 -0.23
CA THR A 7 11.59 4.70 -0.07
C THR A 7 10.65 5.87 0.27
N PRO A 8 9.56 6.09 -0.49
CA PRO A 8 8.59 7.12 -0.15
C PRO A 8 8.00 6.87 1.25
N ARG A 9 7.93 7.95 2.05
CA ARG A 9 7.23 7.91 3.34
C ARG A 9 5.74 7.97 3.09
N ILE A 10 5.01 7.07 3.76
CA ILE A 10 3.55 6.99 3.64
C ILE A 10 2.92 7.13 5.02
N THR A 11 1.75 7.75 5.08
CA THR A 11 0.96 7.88 6.29
C THR A 11 -0.18 6.85 6.33
N VAL A 12 -0.80 6.69 7.50
CA VAL A 12 -2.02 5.90 7.65
C VAL A 12 -3.15 6.46 6.79
N ALA A 13 -3.22 7.79 6.62
CA ALA A 13 -4.19 8.41 5.72
C ALA A 13 -3.96 8.02 4.25
N ASP A 14 -2.70 8.02 3.79
CA ASP A 14 -2.36 7.59 2.41
C ASP A 14 -2.73 6.13 2.16
N PHE A 15 -2.43 5.25 3.14
CA PHE A 15 -2.83 3.85 3.09
C PHE A 15 -4.36 3.69 3.04
N PHE A 16 -5.09 4.45 3.85
CA PHE A 16 -6.55 4.43 3.86
C PHE A 16 -7.12 4.85 2.50
N GLU A 17 -6.68 5.98 1.96
CA GLU A 17 -7.21 6.49 0.68
C GLU A 17 -6.93 5.55 -0.48
N ALA A 18 -5.70 5.03 -0.58
CA ALA A 18 -5.35 4.05 -1.60
C ALA A 18 -6.08 2.71 -1.40
N GLY A 19 -6.41 2.37 -0.16
CA GLY A 19 -7.08 1.13 0.23
C GLY A 19 -8.60 1.20 0.24
N ARG A 20 -9.21 2.40 0.19
CA ARG A 20 -10.64 2.62 0.40
C ARG A 20 -11.52 1.71 -0.44
N VAL A 21 -11.27 1.68 -1.74
CA VAL A 21 -11.98 0.82 -2.69
C VAL A 21 -11.42 -0.60 -2.73
N PRO A 22 -10.12 -0.84 -3.02
CA PRO A 22 -9.61 -2.19 -3.24
C PRO A 22 -9.60 -3.06 -1.98
N LEU A 23 -9.48 -2.45 -0.79
CA LEU A 23 -9.51 -3.14 0.50
C LEU A 23 -10.85 -3.00 1.23
N GLN A 24 -11.85 -2.36 0.60
CA GLN A 24 -13.18 -2.08 1.18
C GLN A 24 -13.06 -1.47 2.58
N LEU A 25 -12.23 -0.42 2.70
CA LEU A 25 -11.93 0.24 3.97
C LEU A 25 -12.89 1.41 4.21
N ASP A 26 -13.40 1.46 5.44
CA ASP A 26 -14.15 2.57 6.01
C ASP A 26 -13.50 3.03 7.31
N TRP A 27 -13.69 4.30 7.66
CA TRP A 27 -13.35 4.80 8.99
C TRP A 27 -14.36 4.29 10.02
N GLU A 28 -13.85 3.78 11.14
CA GLU A 28 -14.68 3.30 12.25
C GLU A 28 -14.62 4.28 13.43
N ALA A 29 -13.44 4.82 13.74
CA ALA A 29 -13.23 5.84 14.78
C ALA A 29 -11.94 6.65 14.53
N ASP A 30 -11.96 7.89 15.01
CA ASP A 30 -10.80 8.79 15.16
C ASP A 30 -9.90 8.98 13.90
N PRO A 31 -10.49 9.25 12.71
CA PRO A 31 -9.73 9.40 11.46
C PRO A 31 -8.70 10.54 11.50
N GLU A 32 -8.91 11.56 12.33
CA GLU A 32 -7.99 12.69 12.49
C GLU A 32 -6.60 12.27 12.98
N PHE A 33 -6.48 11.15 13.70
CA PHE A 33 -5.19 10.65 14.16
C PHE A 33 -4.40 9.92 13.06
N ALA A 34 -5.01 9.65 11.90
CA ALA A 34 -4.32 9.07 10.76
C ALA A 34 -3.45 10.08 10.00
N VAL A 35 -3.82 11.37 10.05
CA VAL A 35 -3.11 12.43 9.33
C VAL A 35 -1.74 12.65 9.97
N GLY A 36 -0.68 12.54 9.17
CA GLY A 36 0.71 12.69 9.64
C GLY A 36 1.23 11.53 10.47
N CYS A 37 0.45 10.46 10.69
CA CYS A 37 0.95 9.24 11.31
C CYS A 37 1.71 8.41 10.26
N GLU A 38 3.03 8.52 10.24
CA GLU A 38 3.88 7.75 9.33
C GLU A 38 3.84 6.24 9.63
N ILE A 39 3.79 5.43 8.57
CA ILE A 39 3.96 3.98 8.64
C ILE A 39 5.44 3.68 8.41
N THR A 40 6.16 3.34 9.47
CA THR A 40 7.59 3.06 9.43
C THR A 40 7.92 1.61 9.10
N GLU A 41 7.06 0.67 9.50
CA GLU A 41 7.17 -0.74 9.14
C GLU A 41 6.10 -1.11 8.10
N VAL A 42 6.55 -1.45 6.88
CA VAL A 42 5.71 -1.84 5.74
C VAL A 42 5.23 -3.29 5.88
N ALA A 43 4.56 -3.57 6.99
CA ALA A 43 4.00 -4.87 7.29
C ALA A 43 2.79 -4.72 8.19
N LEU A 44 1.88 -5.68 8.09
CA LEU A 44 0.73 -5.79 8.96
C LEU A 44 1.04 -6.76 10.09
N ASN A 45 0.38 -6.59 11.23
CA ASN A 45 0.50 -7.50 12.34
C ASN A 45 -0.86 -7.97 12.85
N ARG A 46 -0.95 -9.24 13.25
CA ARG A 46 -2.10 -9.77 13.99
C ARG A 46 -1.68 -9.93 15.45
N PRO A 47 -2.18 -9.09 16.37
CA PRO A 47 -1.65 -9.00 17.73
C PRO A 47 -2.15 -10.12 18.66
N GLY A 48 -2.44 -11.32 18.18
CA GLY A 48 -3.05 -12.39 18.99
C GLY A 48 -2.26 -12.72 20.25
N LEU A 49 -0.94 -12.91 20.11
CA LEU A 49 -0.06 -13.23 21.24
C LEU A 49 0.15 -12.02 22.19
N ALA A 50 0.17 -10.81 21.64
CA ALA A 50 0.24 -9.57 22.41
C ALA A 50 -1.01 -9.36 23.27
N LEU A 51 -2.19 -9.59 22.70
CA LEU A 51 -3.47 -9.56 23.41
C LEU A 51 -3.54 -10.65 24.49
N ALA A 52 -2.87 -11.78 24.31
CA ALA A 52 -2.72 -12.81 25.33
C ALA A 52 -1.76 -12.43 26.48
N GLY A 53 -1.06 -11.30 26.38
CA GLY A 53 -0.16 -10.77 27.42
C GLY A 53 1.33 -10.94 27.15
N PHE A 54 1.71 -11.48 26.00
CA PHE A 54 3.12 -11.64 25.65
C PHE A 54 3.59 -10.55 24.69
N LEU A 55 4.23 -9.51 25.24
CA LEU A 55 4.60 -8.29 24.53
C LEU A 55 6.08 -8.20 24.13
N ARG A 56 6.93 -9.17 24.52
CA ARG A 56 8.39 -9.09 24.34
C ARG A 56 8.83 -8.87 22.88
N TYR A 57 8.01 -9.30 21.91
CA TYR A 57 8.26 -9.13 20.47
C TYR A 57 7.04 -8.53 19.75
N PHE A 58 6.29 -7.69 20.45
CA PHE A 58 5.11 -7.06 19.86
C PHE A 58 5.53 -6.02 18.82
N ALA A 59 5.13 -6.23 17.55
CA ALA A 59 5.42 -5.32 16.44
C ALA A 59 4.49 -4.09 16.48
N ASN A 60 4.70 -3.19 17.45
CA ASN A 60 3.86 -2.03 17.71
C ASN A 60 3.95 -0.94 16.62
N LEU A 61 4.98 -0.95 15.77
CA LEU A 61 5.16 -0.02 14.66
C LEU A 61 4.39 -0.41 13.39
N ARG A 62 3.67 -1.54 13.42
CA ARG A 62 2.85 -2.04 12.30
C ARG A 62 1.38 -1.67 12.47
N ILE A 63 0.64 -1.63 11.37
CA ILE A 63 -0.82 -1.59 11.42
C ILE A 63 -1.31 -2.91 12.03
N GLN A 64 -2.17 -2.82 13.04
CA GLN A 64 -2.69 -3.99 13.77
C GLN A 64 -4.02 -4.43 13.17
N VAL A 65 -4.17 -5.72 12.88
CA VAL A 65 -5.38 -6.28 12.28
C VAL A 65 -6.07 -7.19 13.28
N LEU A 66 -7.29 -6.82 13.65
CA LEU A 66 -8.14 -7.60 14.54
C LEU A 66 -9.14 -8.42 13.73
N GLY A 67 -8.93 -9.73 13.78
CA GLY A 67 -9.77 -10.74 13.17
C GLY A 67 -10.81 -11.31 14.11
N LEU A 68 -11.45 -12.38 13.63
CA LEU A 68 -12.39 -13.15 14.43
C LEU A 68 -11.71 -13.71 15.69
N ALA A 69 -10.51 -14.28 15.54
CA ALA A 69 -9.81 -14.93 16.65
C ALA A 69 -9.47 -13.94 17.77
N GLU A 70 -8.89 -12.79 17.41
CA GLU A 70 -8.50 -11.75 18.35
C GLU A 70 -9.72 -11.16 19.07
N MET A 71 -10.80 -10.90 18.34
CA MET A 71 -12.03 -10.35 18.93
C MET A 71 -12.80 -11.36 19.78
N THR A 72 -12.84 -12.63 19.38
CA THR A 72 -13.44 -13.70 20.20
C THR A 72 -12.66 -13.90 21.49
N TYR A 73 -11.32 -13.91 21.41
CA TYR A 73 -10.47 -13.99 22.60
C TYR A 73 -10.74 -12.83 23.56
N LEU A 74 -10.70 -11.58 23.08
CA LEU A 74 -11.02 -10.41 23.90
C LEU A 74 -12.46 -10.41 24.44
N GLY A 75 -13.41 -10.97 23.68
CA GLY A 75 -14.79 -11.14 24.11
C GLY A 75 -14.96 -12.16 25.23
N SER A 76 -14.08 -13.16 25.32
CA SER A 76 -14.12 -14.19 26.36
C SER A 76 -13.60 -13.73 27.73
N LEU A 77 -12.85 -12.62 27.77
CA LEU A 77 -12.24 -12.10 28.99
C LEU A 77 -13.21 -11.22 29.80
N PRO A 78 -13.04 -11.14 31.14
CA PRO A 78 -13.71 -10.16 31.97
C PRO A 78 -13.45 -8.72 31.51
N ALA A 79 -14.38 -7.81 31.79
CA ALA A 79 -14.34 -6.44 31.26
C ALA A 79 -13.07 -5.66 31.61
N ALA A 80 -12.58 -5.80 32.85
CA ALA A 80 -11.35 -5.16 33.29
C ALA A 80 -10.13 -5.73 32.55
N GLU A 81 -10.09 -7.04 32.36
CA GLU A 81 -8.96 -7.71 31.72
C GLU A 81 -8.90 -7.39 30.23
N ARG A 82 -10.00 -7.49 29.46
CA ARG A 82 -9.98 -7.12 28.03
C ARG A 82 -9.56 -5.67 27.79
N THR A 83 -9.95 -4.77 28.68
CA THR A 83 -9.54 -3.35 28.64
C THR A 83 -8.04 -3.23 28.86
N SER A 84 -7.50 -3.94 29.87
CA SER A 84 -6.06 -3.99 30.14
C SER A 84 -5.28 -4.60 28.97
N ARG A 85 -5.74 -5.71 28.38
CA ARG A 85 -5.09 -6.38 27.23
C ARG A 85 -5.02 -5.46 26.00
N PHE A 86 -6.11 -4.78 25.68
CA PHE A 86 -6.12 -3.85 24.55
C PHE A 86 -5.25 -2.62 24.82
N ARG A 87 -5.34 -2.04 26.03
CA ARG A 87 -4.48 -0.90 26.42
C ARG A 87 -3.00 -1.25 26.37
N ALA A 88 -2.65 -2.50 26.64
CA ALA A 88 -1.27 -2.98 26.59
C ALA A 88 -0.65 -3.01 25.18
N LEU A 89 -1.45 -2.86 24.12
CA LEU A 89 -0.94 -2.58 22.77
C LEU A 89 -0.22 -1.22 22.71
N GLY A 90 -0.53 -0.30 23.63
CA GLY A 90 0.02 1.05 23.63
C GLY A 90 -0.34 1.79 22.34
N ARG A 91 0.51 2.74 21.95
CA ARG A 91 0.33 3.49 20.70
C ARG A 91 0.82 2.67 19.52
N VAL A 92 -0.07 2.44 18.56
CA VAL A 92 0.20 1.79 17.27
C VAL A 92 -0.27 2.69 16.13
N PRO A 93 0.26 2.57 14.90
CA PRO A 93 -0.13 3.43 13.79
C PRO A 93 -1.63 3.43 13.51
N ALA A 94 -2.25 2.24 13.48
CA ALA A 94 -3.68 2.08 13.29
C ALA A 94 -4.15 0.69 13.71
N VAL A 95 -5.46 0.56 13.93
CA VAL A 95 -6.14 -0.73 14.12
C VAL A 95 -7.16 -0.93 13.01
N VAL A 96 -7.18 -2.12 12.41
CA VAL A 96 -8.16 -2.51 11.39
C VAL A 96 -9.04 -3.64 11.91
N MET A 97 -10.35 -3.41 11.93
CA MET A 97 -11.37 -4.41 12.22
C MET A 97 -11.76 -5.15 10.94
N SER A 98 -11.53 -6.45 10.86
CA SER A 98 -11.87 -7.23 9.66
C SER A 98 -13.27 -7.85 9.70
N ARG A 99 -13.74 -8.38 8.56
CA ARG A 99 -15.05 -9.03 8.38
C ARG A 99 -16.24 -8.12 8.67
N GLY A 100 -16.10 -6.81 8.43
CA GLY A 100 -17.16 -5.82 8.61
C GLY A 100 -17.63 -5.64 10.05
N ARG A 101 -16.86 -6.13 11.04
CA ARG A 101 -17.23 -6.03 12.46
C ARG A 101 -17.01 -4.62 12.98
N HIS A 102 -18.02 -4.09 13.67
CA HIS A 102 -17.87 -2.85 14.39
C HIS A 102 -16.93 -2.98 15.60
N ALA A 103 -16.17 -1.93 15.86
CA ALA A 103 -15.35 -1.82 17.04
C ALA A 103 -16.25 -1.73 18.29
N PRO A 104 -16.09 -2.62 19.29
CA PRO A 104 -16.83 -2.54 20.54
C PRO A 104 -16.57 -1.20 21.25
N GLY A 105 -17.51 -0.76 22.09
CA GLY A 105 -17.40 0.53 22.79
C GLY A 105 -16.11 0.70 23.61
N TYR A 106 -15.55 -0.38 24.17
CA TYR A 106 -14.27 -0.29 24.89
C TYR A 106 -13.08 -0.06 23.95
N VAL A 107 -13.11 -0.61 22.72
CA VAL A 107 -12.06 -0.38 21.71
C VAL A 107 -12.09 1.06 21.26
N ARG A 108 -13.28 1.61 20.97
CA ARG A 108 -13.44 3.02 20.56
C ARG A 108 -12.90 3.99 21.62
N ARG A 109 -13.30 3.81 22.89
CA ARG A 109 -12.80 4.64 23.99
C ARG A 109 -11.28 4.56 24.18
N LEU A 110 -10.72 3.35 24.08
CA LEU A 110 -9.27 3.17 24.24
C LEU A 110 -8.50 3.68 23.01
N ALA A 111 -9.06 3.58 21.81
CA ALA A 111 -8.47 4.12 20.60
C ALA A 111 -8.37 5.64 20.69
N GLU A 112 -9.41 6.32 21.18
CA GLU A 112 -9.39 7.75 21.46
C GLU A 112 -8.33 8.11 22.52
N GLU A 113 -8.32 7.41 23.66
CA GLU A 113 -7.35 7.60 24.75
C GLU A 113 -5.89 7.46 24.26
N LEU A 114 -5.63 6.46 23.41
CA LEU A 114 -4.29 6.14 22.91
C LEU A 114 -3.95 6.86 21.60
N ARG A 115 -4.90 7.64 21.06
CA ARG A 115 -4.80 8.37 19.78
C ARG A 115 -4.50 7.46 18.59
N ILE A 116 -5.27 6.38 18.47
CA ILE A 116 -5.14 5.35 17.43
C ILE A 116 -6.32 5.47 16.47
N PRO A 117 -6.10 5.75 15.18
CA PRO A 117 -7.17 5.70 14.19
C PRO A 117 -7.64 4.25 13.99
N VAL A 118 -8.96 4.06 13.90
CA VAL A 118 -9.57 2.74 13.70
C VAL A 118 -10.27 2.69 12.36
N MET A 119 -9.88 1.71 11.55
CA MET A 119 -10.50 1.38 10.28
C MET A 119 -11.30 0.09 10.39
N ARG A 120 -12.22 -0.11 9.46
CA ARG A 120 -12.99 -1.34 9.28
C ARG A 120 -12.91 -1.77 7.83
N THR A 121 -12.71 -3.07 7.60
CA THR A 121 -12.76 -3.68 6.28
C THR A 121 -13.82 -4.77 6.24
N HIS A 122 -14.57 -4.82 5.14
CA HIS A 122 -15.52 -5.89 4.87
C HIS A 122 -14.85 -7.22 4.46
N LEU A 123 -13.57 -7.18 4.09
CA LEU A 123 -12.82 -8.37 3.70
C LEU A 123 -12.58 -9.32 4.87
N VAL A 124 -12.49 -10.61 4.55
CA VAL A 124 -12.00 -11.63 5.48
C VAL A 124 -10.54 -11.37 5.81
N THR A 125 -10.15 -11.59 7.07
CA THR A 125 -8.81 -11.26 7.62
C THR A 125 -7.65 -11.70 6.73
N GLY A 126 -7.65 -12.93 6.20
CA GLY A 126 -6.58 -13.41 5.31
C GLY A 126 -6.50 -12.66 3.99
N HIS A 127 -7.65 -12.41 3.34
CA HIS A 127 -7.71 -11.64 2.09
C HIS A 127 -7.28 -10.19 2.31
N PHE A 128 -7.73 -9.57 3.41
CA PHE A 128 -7.29 -8.23 3.77
C PHE A 128 -5.77 -8.19 3.96
N MET A 129 -5.21 -9.09 4.77
CA MET A 129 -3.76 -9.13 5.04
C MET A 129 -2.96 -9.22 3.73
N ASN A 130 -3.31 -10.14 2.84
CA ASN A 130 -2.60 -10.31 1.57
C ASN A 130 -2.71 -9.07 0.67
N ALA A 131 -3.92 -8.57 0.46
CA ALA A 131 -4.14 -7.43 -0.43
C ALA A 131 -3.53 -6.13 0.13
N ALA A 132 -3.62 -5.92 1.44
CA ALA A 132 -3.06 -4.76 2.10
C ALA A 132 -1.52 -4.82 2.18
N THR A 133 -0.92 -6.01 2.29
CA THR A 133 0.53 -6.17 2.14
C THR A 133 0.98 -5.73 0.74
N VAL A 134 0.30 -6.18 -0.31
CA VAL A 134 0.62 -5.76 -1.70
C VAL A 134 0.43 -4.25 -1.87
N LEU A 135 -0.64 -3.68 -1.32
CA LEU A 135 -0.88 -2.24 -1.39
C LEU A 135 0.23 -1.45 -0.69
N LEU A 136 0.61 -1.83 0.53
CA LEU A 136 1.68 -1.18 1.29
C LEU A 136 3.01 -1.26 0.55
N GLN A 137 3.33 -2.41 -0.04
CA GLN A 137 4.52 -2.56 -0.89
C GLN A 137 4.46 -1.61 -2.08
N ASN A 138 3.34 -1.58 -2.82
CA ASN A 138 3.21 -0.70 -3.98
C ASN A 138 3.33 0.78 -3.62
N LEU A 139 2.79 1.20 -2.47
CA LEU A 139 2.87 2.57 -1.99
C LEU A 139 4.29 2.96 -1.54
N THR A 140 5.08 2.00 -1.08
CA THR A 140 6.45 2.22 -0.58
C THR A 140 7.54 1.81 -1.57
N SER A 141 7.21 1.20 -2.70
CA SER A 141 8.19 0.81 -3.71
C SER A 141 8.94 2.04 -4.25
N PRO A 142 10.28 2.02 -4.29
CA PRO A 142 11.08 3.08 -4.90
C PRO A 142 10.72 3.28 -6.38
N ARG A 143 10.61 4.55 -6.82
CA ARG A 143 10.26 4.88 -8.20
C ARG A 143 11.16 5.98 -8.76
N ILE A 144 11.56 5.83 -10.01
CA ILE A 144 12.25 6.87 -10.78
C ILE A 144 11.49 7.18 -12.07
N ARG A 145 11.64 8.41 -12.56
CA ARG A 145 11.18 8.80 -13.89
C ARG A 145 12.39 8.83 -14.82
N VAL A 146 12.25 8.22 -15.99
CA VAL A 146 13.29 8.14 -17.00
C VAL A 146 12.74 8.67 -18.32
N SER A 147 13.53 9.46 -19.04
CA SER A 147 13.17 9.85 -20.41
C SER A 147 13.50 8.70 -21.34
N GLY A 148 12.47 8.16 -21.99
CA GLY A 148 12.57 6.97 -22.82
C GLY A 148 11.19 6.38 -23.07
N THR A 149 11.08 5.70 -24.22
CA THR A 149 9.85 5.04 -24.66
C THR A 149 9.96 3.57 -24.31
N MET A 150 8.98 3.02 -23.59
CA MET A 150 8.95 1.62 -23.20
C MET A 150 7.91 0.85 -24.01
N VAL A 151 8.31 -0.32 -24.49
CA VAL A 151 7.47 -1.25 -25.25
C VAL A 151 7.61 -2.66 -24.70
N GLU A 152 6.59 -3.48 -24.91
CA GLU A 152 6.64 -4.92 -24.65
C GLU A 152 6.80 -5.66 -25.99
N VAL A 153 7.85 -6.49 -26.07
CA VAL A 153 8.19 -7.28 -27.25
C VAL A 153 8.32 -8.74 -26.84
N ASN A 154 7.35 -9.58 -27.25
CA ASN A 154 7.34 -11.02 -27.01
C ASN A 154 7.46 -11.41 -25.52
N GLY A 155 6.78 -10.68 -24.65
CA GLY A 155 6.78 -10.83 -23.20
C GLY A 155 7.93 -10.12 -22.48
N VAL A 156 8.80 -9.41 -23.20
CA VAL A 156 9.96 -8.71 -22.64
C VAL A 156 9.74 -7.21 -22.67
N GLY A 157 9.86 -6.57 -21.50
CA GLY A 157 9.85 -5.10 -21.40
C GLY A 157 11.16 -4.51 -21.91
N VAL A 158 11.09 -3.65 -22.92
CA VAL A 158 12.23 -2.99 -23.55
C VAL A 158 12.10 -1.48 -23.37
N LEU A 159 13.07 -0.86 -22.72
CA LEU A 159 13.19 0.59 -22.60
C LEU A 159 14.11 1.12 -23.71
N LEU A 160 13.56 1.96 -24.58
CA LEU A 160 14.29 2.65 -25.64
C LEU A 160 14.81 3.99 -25.09
N GLU A 161 16.11 4.05 -24.84
CA GLU A 161 16.81 5.27 -24.42
C GLU A 161 17.52 5.94 -25.61
N GLY A 162 17.74 7.24 -25.51
CA GLY A 162 18.44 8.01 -26.55
C GLY A 162 18.11 9.50 -26.49
N GLU A 163 18.83 10.30 -27.27
CA GLU A 163 18.64 11.74 -27.32
C GLU A 163 17.20 12.12 -27.77
N PRO A 164 16.67 13.28 -27.33
CA PRO A 164 15.39 13.78 -27.82
C PRO A 164 15.38 13.94 -29.34
N GLY A 165 14.34 13.44 -30.01
CA GLY A 165 14.21 13.55 -31.47
C GLY A 165 15.05 12.58 -32.30
N ILE A 166 15.75 11.62 -31.69
CA ILE A 166 16.54 10.59 -32.42
C ILE A 166 15.68 9.53 -33.13
N GLY A 167 14.36 9.49 -32.87
CA GLY A 167 13.45 8.53 -33.47
C GLY A 167 12.84 7.49 -32.53
N LYS A 168 12.86 7.68 -31.20
CA LYS A 168 12.39 6.69 -30.22
C LYS A 168 10.90 6.36 -30.40
N SER A 169 10.06 7.39 -30.51
CA SER A 169 8.61 7.25 -30.69
C SER A 169 8.28 6.64 -32.05
N GLU A 170 9.05 6.95 -33.09
CA GLU A 170 8.93 6.37 -34.43
C GLU A 170 9.28 4.88 -34.45
N ILE A 171 10.34 4.47 -33.74
CA ILE A 171 10.69 3.05 -33.55
C ILE A 171 9.57 2.34 -32.78
N ALA A 172 9.09 2.94 -31.70
CA ALA A 172 7.99 2.37 -30.91
C ALA A 172 6.72 2.20 -31.75
N LEU A 173 6.35 3.20 -32.56
CA LEU A 173 5.23 3.11 -33.49
C LEU A 173 5.43 1.98 -34.52
N ALA A 174 6.64 1.81 -35.05
CA ALA A 174 6.95 0.73 -35.97
C ALA A 174 6.82 -0.66 -35.30
N LEU A 175 7.14 -0.77 -34.00
CA LEU A 175 6.95 -1.99 -33.22
C LEU A 175 5.45 -2.24 -32.95
N ILE A 176 4.68 -1.22 -32.61
CA ILE A 176 3.22 -1.32 -32.45
C ILE A 176 2.57 -1.83 -33.73
N LYS A 177 2.95 -1.28 -34.89
CA LYS A 177 2.46 -1.76 -36.20
C LYS A 177 2.79 -3.24 -36.48
N ARG A 178 3.80 -3.80 -35.80
CA ARG A 178 4.18 -5.23 -35.90
C ARG A 178 3.49 -6.11 -34.84
N GLY A 179 2.57 -5.54 -34.05
CA GLY A 179 1.79 -6.28 -33.04
C GLY A 179 2.40 -6.24 -31.63
N HIS A 180 3.39 -5.40 -31.37
CA HIS A 180 3.95 -5.19 -30.04
C HIS A 180 3.15 -4.14 -29.25
N SER A 181 3.30 -4.12 -27.94
CA SER A 181 2.50 -3.25 -27.07
C SER A 181 3.30 -2.03 -26.61
N LEU A 182 2.70 -0.84 -26.66
CA LEU A 182 3.25 0.34 -26.00
C LEU A 182 3.01 0.25 -24.49
N VAL A 183 4.03 0.53 -23.69
CA VAL A 183 3.92 0.63 -22.23
C VAL A 183 3.92 2.09 -21.78
N ALA A 184 4.83 2.89 -22.33
CA ALA A 184 4.96 4.32 -22.03
C ALA A 184 5.68 5.03 -23.18
N ASP A 185 5.35 6.30 -23.44
CA ASP A 185 6.08 7.16 -24.38
C ASP A 185 6.62 8.41 -23.67
N ASP A 186 7.76 8.89 -24.15
CA ASP A 186 8.58 9.99 -23.64
C ASP A 186 9.08 9.85 -22.19
N THR A 187 8.19 9.69 -21.22
CA THR A 187 8.51 9.55 -19.80
C THR A 187 7.99 8.21 -19.26
N THR A 188 8.93 7.32 -18.93
CA THR A 188 8.65 6.03 -18.30
C THR A 188 8.88 6.12 -16.78
N VAL A 189 7.97 5.57 -15.99
CA VAL A 189 8.16 5.36 -14.55
C VAL A 189 8.68 3.96 -14.33
N LEU A 190 9.87 3.84 -13.73
CA LEU A 190 10.42 2.56 -13.29
C LEU A 190 10.19 2.42 -11.79
N THR A 191 9.62 1.28 -11.38
CA THR A 191 9.30 0.93 -9.99
C THR A 191 10.05 -0.34 -9.61
N LEU A 192 10.77 -0.30 -8.50
CA LEU A 192 11.45 -1.48 -7.96
C LEU A 192 10.54 -2.16 -6.94
N ASP A 193 10.22 -3.44 -7.17
CA ASP A 193 9.47 -4.23 -6.20
C ASP A 193 10.36 -4.85 -5.11
N SER A 194 9.72 -5.45 -4.10
CA SER A 194 10.42 -6.07 -2.97
C SER A 194 11.25 -7.31 -3.33
N THR A 195 11.08 -7.88 -4.53
CA THR A 195 11.84 -9.02 -5.04
C THR A 195 13.05 -8.61 -5.88
N GLY A 196 13.19 -7.30 -6.14
CA GLY A 196 14.24 -6.74 -6.98
C GLY A 196 13.89 -6.69 -8.47
N VAL A 197 12.63 -6.97 -8.84
CA VAL A 197 12.16 -6.85 -10.23
C VAL A 197 11.79 -5.39 -10.51
N VAL A 198 12.19 -4.90 -11.68
CA VAL A 198 11.87 -3.56 -12.16
C VAL A 198 10.65 -3.63 -13.05
N HIS A 199 9.61 -2.90 -12.66
CA HIS A 199 8.38 -2.73 -13.44
C HIS A 199 8.39 -1.35 -14.08
N GLY A 200 8.07 -1.28 -15.37
CA GLY A 200 7.93 -0.01 -16.07
C GLY A 200 6.48 0.29 -16.43
N GLY A 201 6.13 1.57 -16.45
CA GLY A 201 4.79 2.03 -16.79
C GLY A 201 4.76 3.50 -17.18
N ALA A 202 3.66 3.94 -17.78
CA ALA A 202 3.46 5.35 -18.14
C ALA A 202 3.19 6.22 -16.90
N VAL A 203 3.52 7.52 -17.00
CA VAL A 203 2.97 8.51 -16.06
C VAL A 203 1.46 8.66 -16.32
N GLY A 204 0.69 9.00 -15.28
CA GLY A 204 -0.78 9.03 -15.39
C GLY A 204 -1.32 9.93 -16.50
N ILE A 205 -0.62 11.02 -16.84
CA ILE A 205 -1.06 11.99 -17.87
C ILE A 205 -0.83 11.51 -19.31
N THR A 206 0.23 10.73 -19.57
CA THR A 206 0.56 10.19 -20.90
C THR A 206 0.16 8.73 -21.06
N ARG A 207 -0.60 8.18 -20.11
CA ARG A 207 -1.10 6.81 -20.18
C ARG A 207 -1.90 6.64 -21.47
N GLU A 208 -1.52 5.68 -22.29
CA GLU A 208 -2.16 5.37 -23.59
C GLU A 208 -2.04 6.47 -24.66
N HIS A 209 -1.21 7.50 -24.43
CA HIS A 209 -0.93 8.56 -25.39
C HIS A 209 0.49 8.41 -25.94
N MET A 210 0.68 8.81 -27.20
CA MET A 210 1.96 8.89 -27.89
C MET A 210 1.97 10.16 -28.73
N GLU A 211 3.04 10.95 -28.64
CA GLU A 211 3.20 12.15 -29.46
C GLU A 211 4.05 11.82 -30.67
N ILE A 212 3.54 12.10 -31.87
CA ILE A 212 4.26 11.88 -33.12
C ILE A 212 4.41 13.21 -33.86
N ARG A 213 5.66 13.57 -34.14
CA ARG A 213 5.97 14.78 -34.90
C ARG A 213 5.26 14.75 -36.25
N GLY A 214 4.45 15.78 -36.49
CA GLY A 214 3.71 15.96 -37.74
C GLY A 214 2.32 15.29 -37.79
N LEU A 215 1.94 14.54 -36.76
CA LEU A 215 0.56 14.01 -36.62
C LEU A 215 -0.20 14.67 -35.47
N GLY A 216 0.52 15.11 -34.42
CA GLY A 216 -0.07 15.49 -33.15
C GLY A 216 -0.16 14.27 -32.25
#